data_AF-A0A6I2H601-F1
#
_entry.id   AF-A0A6I2H601-F1
#
_cell.length_a   1.000
_cell.length_b   1.000
_cell.length_c   1.000
_cell.angle_alpha   90.00
_cell.angle_beta   90.00
_cell.angle_gamma   90.00
#
_symmetry.space_group_name_H-M   'P 1'
#
loop_
_entity.id
_entity.type
_entity.pdbx_description
1 polymer ?
#
loop_
_entity_poly.entity_id
_entity_poly.type
_entity_poly.pdbx_seq_one_letter_code
_entity_poly.pdbx_strand_id
1 'polypeptide(L)'
;MESPLEESPLEESPLEHGPVPSPDVLARERPVRASWNPLAVSGTALPPNVLLAAKLIAVSFIATGQVQALPSPFLPFVAVLDGLPLQPVLQALFLTATTALLLNRAVRTCCLVLGATLFVALLSSRLYFENNRTFTACVLFLTGLYEPRQRHSLIRLQLVVLYFGAALNKVLDPDWRSGQFFENWVTHVLQYPGYARFSALLPPLALSALLDWLAIATEAALALGFLVPRLRRPAIVLGVLWHTGLLLITGRTFGMFYYALLSSYVAVAAWPRAPLTLLYTPARRGAGGLRSLLQRLDFDHALHWVRSDAAAARGPGVRANAYRGLAAYVAALRYTPATYFVLLLGVLMLRPLSQVYRSLLMKLA
;
A
#
# COMPACT_ATOMS: atom_id res chain seq x y z
N MET A 1 12.19 -34.57 -56.90
CA MET A 1 13.54 -34.00 -56.71
C MET A 1 13.32 -32.55 -56.30
N GLU A 2 13.13 -32.34 -55.00
CA GLU A 2 12.90 -31.03 -54.39
C GLU A 2 14.24 -30.49 -53.90
N SER A 3 14.56 -29.26 -54.33
CA SER A 3 15.75 -28.52 -53.94
C SER A 3 15.55 -27.90 -52.56
N PRO A 4 16.47 -28.07 -51.60
CA PRO A 4 16.40 -27.37 -50.33
C PRO A 4 16.80 -25.90 -50.54
N LEU A 5 15.97 -24.98 -50.05
CA LEU A 5 16.26 -23.55 -49.98
C LEU A 5 17.24 -23.31 -48.82
N GLU A 6 18.43 -22.83 -49.14
CA GLU A 6 19.42 -22.35 -48.17
C GLU A 6 18.89 -21.10 -47.47
N GLU A 7 18.63 -21.22 -46.16
CA GLU A 7 18.42 -20.08 -45.27
C GLU A 7 19.76 -19.37 -45.04
N SER A 8 19.89 -18.18 -45.63
CA SER A 8 21.01 -17.26 -45.39
C SER A 8 20.96 -16.74 -43.95
N PRO A 9 22.03 -16.89 -43.15
CA PRO A 9 22.09 -16.33 -41.81
C PRO A 9 22.23 -14.82 -41.90
N LEU A 10 21.20 -14.10 -41.46
CA LEU A 10 21.24 -12.66 -41.25
C LEU A 10 22.30 -12.34 -40.20
N GLU A 11 23.45 -11.82 -40.64
CA GLU A 11 24.46 -11.20 -39.79
C GLU A 11 23.83 -10.03 -39.02
N GLU A 12 23.57 -10.25 -37.72
CA GLU A 12 23.28 -9.20 -36.78
C GLU A 12 24.51 -8.29 -36.65
N SER A 13 24.50 -7.19 -37.41
CA SER A 13 25.47 -6.11 -37.25
C SER A 13 25.45 -5.63 -35.78
N PRO A 14 26.57 -5.68 -35.06
CA PRO A 14 26.64 -5.20 -33.68
C PRO A 14 26.48 -3.69 -33.71
N LEU A 15 25.24 -3.22 -33.51
CA LEU A 15 24.93 -1.84 -33.20
C LEU A 15 25.78 -1.46 -31.99
N GLU A 16 26.84 -0.68 -32.22
CA GLU A 16 27.64 -0.03 -31.19
C GLU A 16 26.69 0.72 -30.25
N HIS A 17 26.34 0.07 -29.14
CA HIS A 17 25.67 0.71 -28.02
C HIS A 17 26.69 1.64 -27.40
N GLY A 18 26.71 2.89 -27.87
CA GLY A 18 27.39 3.98 -27.20
C GLY A 18 27.07 3.94 -25.70
N PRO A 19 28.03 4.28 -24.82
CA PRO A 19 27.93 4.05 -23.39
C PRO A 19 26.61 4.61 -22.88
N VAL A 20 25.73 3.71 -22.42
CA VAL A 20 24.47 4.09 -21.80
C VAL A 20 24.84 5.08 -20.70
N PRO A 21 24.40 6.36 -20.78
CA PRO A 21 24.81 7.36 -19.83
C PRO A 21 24.52 6.81 -18.43
N SER A 22 25.56 6.80 -17.59
CA SER A 22 25.46 6.32 -16.22
C SER A 22 24.16 6.87 -15.62
N PRO A 23 23.32 6.03 -14.98
CA PRO A 23 22.08 6.48 -14.37
C PRO A 23 22.26 7.66 -13.39
N ASP A 24 23.49 7.90 -12.93
CA ASP A 24 23.86 9.04 -12.09
C ASP A 24 23.84 10.39 -12.85
N VAL A 25 24.09 10.41 -14.17
CA VAL A 25 24.15 11.65 -14.97
C VAL A 25 22.75 12.21 -15.28
N LEU A 26 21.74 11.33 -15.39
CA LEU A 26 20.34 11.72 -15.59
C LEU A 26 19.59 12.05 -14.29
N ALA A 27 20.19 11.74 -13.14
CA ALA A 27 19.69 12.13 -11.82
C ALA A 27 20.18 13.53 -11.41
N ARG A 28 20.47 14.44 -12.36
CA ARG A 28 20.67 15.87 -12.07
C ARG A 28 19.48 16.35 -11.24
N GLU A 29 19.75 16.56 -9.97
CA GLU A 29 18.78 16.85 -8.93
C GLU A 29 17.98 18.08 -9.34
N ARG A 30 16.72 17.87 -9.78
CA ARG A 30 15.79 18.99 -9.83
C ARG A 30 15.73 19.55 -8.41
N PRO A 31 15.94 20.85 -8.21
CA PRO A 31 15.92 21.43 -6.88
C PRO A 31 14.62 21.05 -6.19
N VAL A 32 14.72 20.54 -4.96
CA VAL A 32 13.58 20.18 -4.12
C VAL A 32 12.70 21.42 -3.96
N ARG A 33 11.59 21.48 -4.70
CA ARG A 33 10.63 22.56 -4.60
C ARG A 33 9.54 22.12 -3.66
N ALA A 34 9.49 22.75 -2.50
CA ALA A 34 8.43 22.49 -1.56
C ALA A 34 7.07 22.89 -2.17
N SER A 35 6.14 21.95 -2.19
CA SER A 35 4.78 22.14 -2.72
C SER A 35 3.81 22.33 -1.57
N TRP A 36 2.93 23.34 -1.66
CA TRP A 36 1.84 23.53 -0.70
C TRP A 36 0.62 22.66 -0.99
N ASN A 37 0.64 21.88 -2.08
CA ASN A 37 -0.47 21.00 -2.44
C ASN A 37 -0.35 19.67 -1.65
N PRO A 38 -1.32 19.34 -0.76
CA PRO A 38 -1.28 18.12 0.03
C PRO A 38 -1.33 16.83 -0.80
N LEU A 39 -1.81 16.90 -2.04
CA LEU A 39 -1.93 15.76 -2.94
C LEU A 39 -0.71 15.56 -3.85
N ALA A 40 0.20 16.53 -3.94
CA ALA A 40 1.44 16.39 -4.71
C ALA A 40 2.42 15.48 -3.97
N VAL A 41 3.12 14.60 -4.67
CA VAL A 41 4.08 13.63 -4.07
C VAL A 41 5.46 13.66 -4.73
N SER A 42 5.68 14.50 -5.74
CA SER A 42 6.97 14.64 -6.42
C SER A 42 7.76 15.85 -5.91
N GLY A 43 9.03 15.93 -6.33
CA GLY A 43 9.90 17.07 -5.98
C GLY A 43 10.34 17.10 -4.51
N THR A 44 10.36 15.94 -3.85
CA THR A 44 10.77 15.81 -2.44
C THR A 44 11.95 14.83 -2.29
N ALA A 45 12.48 14.72 -1.08
CA ALA A 45 13.54 13.77 -0.74
C ALA A 45 13.07 12.30 -0.71
N LEU A 46 11.77 12.03 -0.81
CA LEU A 46 11.19 10.70 -0.86
C LEU A 46 10.66 10.39 -2.27
N PRO A 47 10.75 9.13 -2.75
CA PRO A 47 10.07 8.71 -3.96
C PRO A 47 8.56 8.96 -3.89
N PRO A 48 7.90 9.29 -5.02
CA PRO A 48 6.47 9.60 -5.05
C PRO A 48 5.56 8.58 -4.36
N ASN A 49 5.77 7.30 -4.64
CA ASN A 49 4.99 6.20 -4.07
C ASN A 49 5.25 6.00 -2.57
N VAL A 50 6.45 6.27 -2.09
CA VAL A 50 6.81 6.18 -0.66
C VAL A 50 6.20 7.36 0.11
N LEU A 51 6.30 8.57 -0.43
CA LEU A 51 5.65 9.75 0.18
C LEU A 51 4.12 9.59 0.18
N LEU A 52 3.54 9.10 -0.92
CA LEU A 52 2.11 8.80 -0.99
C LEU A 52 1.69 7.83 0.12
N ALA A 53 2.41 6.73 0.30
CA ALA A 53 2.15 5.77 1.35
C ALA A 53 2.20 6.40 2.75
N ALA A 54 3.23 7.21 3.05
CA ALA A 54 3.34 7.88 4.34
C ALA A 54 2.17 8.86 4.59
N LYS A 55 1.78 9.64 3.57
CA LYS A 55 0.62 10.54 3.66
C LYS A 55 -0.68 9.78 3.90
N LEU A 56 -0.91 8.66 3.19
CA LEU A 56 -2.09 7.82 3.39
C LEU A 56 -2.14 7.24 4.80
N ILE A 57 -1.00 6.80 5.35
CA ILE A 57 -0.92 6.33 6.74
C ILE A 57 -1.28 7.45 7.72
N ALA A 58 -0.64 8.61 7.59
CA ALA A 58 -0.86 9.74 8.51
C ALA A 58 -2.32 10.22 8.48
N VAL A 59 -2.91 10.37 7.29
CA VAL A 59 -4.33 10.74 7.14
C VAL A 59 -5.25 9.66 7.70
N SER A 60 -4.96 8.38 7.46
CA SER A 60 -5.76 7.29 8.02
C SER A 60 -5.72 7.29 9.54
N PHE A 61 -4.57 7.59 10.15
CA PHE A 61 -4.41 7.66 11.60
C PHE A 61 -5.27 8.77 12.22
N ILE A 62 -5.31 9.95 11.59
CA ILE A 62 -6.21 11.05 11.99
C ILE A 62 -7.68 10.66 11.77
N ALA A 63 -8.02 10.20 10.57
CA ALA A 63 -9.40 9.93 10.17
C ALA A 63 -10.06 8.79 10.97
N THR A 64 -9.26 7.90 11.55
CA THR A 64 -9.75 6.79 12.39
C THR A 64 -9.70 7.10 13.89
N GLY A 65 -9.43 8.35 14.27
CA GLY A 65 -9.43 8.81 15.66
C GLY A 65 -8.23 8.33 16.48
N GLN A 66 -7.19 7.80 15.85
CA GLN A 66 -6.05 7.19 16.56
C GLN A 66 -5.15 8.23 17.24
N VAL A 67 -5.15 9.49 16.76
CA VAL A 67 -4.43 10.60 17.42
C VAL A 67 -5.06 10.90 18.78
N GLN A 68 -6.38 10.96 18.86
CA GLN A 68 -7.11 11.17 20.11
C GLN A 68 -6.90 10.00 21.07
N ALA A 69 -6.78 8.78 20.52
CA ALA A 69 -6.51 7.57 21.28
C ALA A 69 -5.03 7.40 21.71
N LEU A 70 -4.12 8.32 21.36
CA LEU A 70 -2.75 8.28 21.89
C LEU A 70 -2.80 8.28 23.42
N PRO A 71 -2.06 7.40 24.11
CA PRO A 71 -2.25 7.16 25.51
C PRO A 71 -1.61 8.27 26.37
N SER A 72 -2.25 8.58 27.49
CA SER A 72 -1.48 9.04 28.65
C SER A 72 -0.67 7.85 29.20
N PRO A 73 0.51 8.07 29.81
CA PRO A 73 1.29 6.98 30.39
C PRO A 73 0.42 6.11 31.31
N PHE A 74 0.46 4.80 31.10
CA PHE A 74 -0.31 3.85 31.90
C PHE A 74 0.37 2.48 31.89
N LEU A 75 0.96 2.09 33.02
CA LEU A 75 1.82 0.90 33.14
C LEU A 75 2.88 0.88 32.02
N PRO A 76 3.74 1.91 31.92
CA PRO A 76 4.69 2.02 30.82
C PRO A 76 5.67 0.84 30.85
N PHE A 77 6.18 0.45 29.67
CA PHE A 77 7.30 -0.48 29.58
C PHE A 77 8.59 0.12 30.17
N VAL A 78 8.70 1.46 30.14
CA VAL A 78 9.83 2.20 30.70
C VAL A 78 9.33 3.14 31.79
N ALA A 79 9.76 2.92 33.04
CA ALA A 79 9.29 3.65 34.21
C ALA A 79 9.47 5.19 34.13
N VAL A 80 10.48 5.66 33.40
CA VAL A 80 10.75 7.11 33.23
C VAL A 80 9.59 7.89 32.60
N LEU A 81 8.67 7.21 31.91
CA LEU A 81 7.56 7.84 31.21
C LEU A 81 6.34 8.14 32.10
N ASP A 82 6.28 7.60 33.32
CA ASP A 82 5.06 7.57 34.14
C ASP A 82 4.61 8.94 34.68
N GLY A 83 5.54 9.89 34.82
CA GLY A 83 5.27 11.23 35.36
C GLY A 83 5.09 12.33 34.31
N LEU A 84 5.20 12.02 33.02
CA LEU A 84 5.23 13.02 31.96
C LEU A 84 3.83 13.22 31.34
N PRO A 85 3.38 14.45 31.05
CA PRO A 85 2.11 14.70 30.35
C PRO A 85 2.27 14.40 28.84
N LEU A 86 2.59 13.15 28.49
CA LEU A 86 2.99 12.76 27.14
C LEU A 86 1.87 12.90 26.13
N GLN A 87 0.62 12.59 26.48
CA GLN A 87 -0.48 12.55 25.52
C GLN A 87 -0.63 13.84 24.69
N PRO A 88 -0.81 15.04 25.28
CA PRO A 88 -0.94 16.27 24.49
C PRO A 88 0.32 16.60 23.68
N VAL A 89 1.51 16.27 24.21
CA VAL A 89 2.79 16.47 23.50
C VAL A 89 2.87 15.57 22.27
N LEU A 90 2.56 14.28 22.41
CA LEU A 90 2.55 13.31 21.32
C LEU A 90 1.50 13.69 20.27
N GLN A 91 0.32 14.14 20.69
CA GLN A 91 -0.73 14.62 19.79
C GLN A 91 -0.26 15.85 18.98
N ALA A 92 0.33 16.85 19.65
CA ALA A 92 0.85 18.03 19.00
C ALA A 92 1.96 17.68 17.99
N LEU A 93 2.95 16.87 18.41
CA LEU A 93 4.02 16.39 17.53
C LEU A 93 3.46 15.64 16.31
N PHE A 94 2.48 14.76 16.51
CA PHE A 94 1.88 13.99 15.43
C PHE A 94 1.13 14.90 14.44
N LEU A 95 0.33 15.84 14.93
CA LEU A 95 -0.46 16.75 14.08
C LEU A 95 0.42 17.74 13.32
N THR A 96 1.45 18.29 13.97
CA THR A 96 2.40 19.19 13.32
C THR A 96 3.21 18.45 12.25
N ALA A 97 3.74 17.27 12.57
CA ALA A 97 4.49 16.46 11.60
C ALA A 97 3.61 15.98 10.44
N THR A 98 2.35 15.64 10.70
CA THR A 98 1.39 15.26 9.64
C THR A 98 1.09 16.44 8.73
N THR A 99 0.79 17.61 9.29
CA THR A 99 0.54 18.84 8.50
C THR A 99 1.75 19.18 7.63
N ALA A 100 2.96 19.15 8.22
CA ALA A 100 4.20 19.39 7.48
C ALA A 100 4.45 18.34 6.39
N LEU A 101 4.20 17.05 6.67
CA LEU A 101 4.31 15.95 5.70
C LEU A 101 3.35 16.15 4.52
N LEU A 102 2.10 16.52 4.79
CA LEU A 102 1.11 16.79 3.75
C LEU A 102 1.57 17.95 2.86
N LEU A 103 2.09 19.02 3.45
CA LEU A 103 2.63 20.19 2.73
C LEU A 103 4.07 20.01 2.21
N ASN A 104 4.51 18.75 2.05
CA ASN A 104 5.81 18.37 1.49
C ASN A 104 7.02 19.06 2.16
N ARG A 105 6.93 19.35 3.47
CA ARG A 105 8.00 19.95 4.27
C ARG A 105 8.76 18.88 5.03
N ALA A 106 10.09 18.90 4.89
CA ALA A 106 11.01 18.01 5.61
C ALA A 106 10.51 16.56 5.70
N VAL A 107 10.01 16.01 4.58
CA VAL A 107 9.16 14.80 4.57
C VAL A 107 9.80 13.60 5.27
N ARG A 108 11.13 13.43 5.18
CA ARG A 108 11.89 12.39 5.90
C ARG A 108 11.82 12.59 7.41
N THR A 109 12.14 13.80 7.88
CA THR A 109 12.07 14.18 9.29
C THR A 109 10.65 14.02 9.84
N CYS A 110 9.63 14.45 9.08
CA CYS A 110 8.24 14.26 9.48
C CYS A 110 7.88 12.78 9.67
N CYS A 111 8.29 11.91 8.74
CA CYS A 111 8.09 10.46 8.89
C CYS A 111 8.83 9.88 10.11
N LEU A 112 10.07 10.32 10.39
CA LEU A 112 10.80 9.94 11.61
C LEU A 112 10.07 10.37 12.88
N VAL A 113 9.62 11.62 12.94
CA VAL A 113 8.89 12.16 14.09
C VAL A 113 7.58 11.41 14.30
N LEU A 114 6.82 11.13 13.24
CA LEU A 114 5.59 10.35 13.32
C LEU A 114 5.86 8.93 13.83
N GLY A 115 6.84 8.23 13.27
CA GLY A 115 7.23 6.88 13.71
C GLY A 115 7.70 6.86 15.17
N ALA A 116 8.57 7.79 15.55
CA ALA A 116 9.09 7.92 16.92
C ALA A 116 7.99 8.26 17.93
N THR A 117 7.06 9.15 17.57
CA THR A 117 5.89 9.50 18.39
C THR A 117 5.05 8.24 18.68
N LEU A 118 4.82 7.40 17.68
CA LEU A 118 4.10 6.15 17.86
C LEU A 118 4.88 5.14 18.71
N PHE A 119 6.20 5.04 18.56
CA PHE A 119 7.01 4.18 19.44
C PHE A 119 6.95 4.64 20.90
N VAL A 120 7.07 5.94 21.16
CA VAL A 120 6.95 6.48 22.52
C VAL A 120 5.56 6.18 23.09
N ALA A 121 4.49 6.36 22.30
CA ALA A 121 3.12 6.02 22.69
C ALA A 121 2.95 4.52 23.05
N LEU A 122 3.55 3.63 22.26
CA LEU A 122 3.52 2.19 22.51
C LEU A 122 4.31 1.80 23.77
N LEU A 123 5.46 2.42 23.98
CA LEU A 123 6.30 2.20 25.16
C LEU A 123 5.70 2.81 26.43
N SER A 124 4.88 3.85 26.31
CA SER A 124 4.25 4.52 27.45
C SER A 124 2.99 3.81 27.96
N SER A 125 2.41 2.86 27.21
CA SER A 125 1.22 2.14 27.67
C SER A 125 1.12 0.71 27.14
N ARG A 126 1.14 -0.27 28.06
CA ARG A 126 0.92 -1.69 27.73
C ARG A 126 -0.46 -1.96 27.14
N LEU A 127 -1.49 -1.22 27.56
CA LEU A 127 -2.85 -1.33 26.99
C LEU A 127 -2.92 -0.79 25.57
N TYR A 128 -2.08 0.19 25.24
CA TYR A 128 -2.01 0.75 23.89
C TYR A 128 -1.18 -0.11 22.92
N PHE A 129 -0.38 -1.04 23.44
CA PHE A 129 0.46 -1.90 22.64
C PHE A 129 -0.37 -2.84 21.76
N GLU A 130 -0.26 -2.65 20.45
CA GLU A 130 -0.83 -3.54 19.45
C GLU A 130 0.18 -3.74 18.30
N ASN A 131 0.20 -4.95 17.72
CA ASN A 131 1.11 -5.30 16.63
C ASN A 131 0.89 -4.42 15.38
N ASN A 132 -0.35 -4.02 15.10
CA ASN A 132 -0.71 -3.16 13.96
C ASN A 132 -0.16 -1.72 14.08
N ARG A 133 -0.16 -1.14 15.30
CA ARG A 133 0.40 0.18 15.61
C ARG A 133 1.91 0.12 15.58
N THR A 134 2.50 -0.95 16.10
CA THR A 134 3.94 -1.21 16.00
C THR A 134 4.38 -1.28 14.54
N PHE A 135 3.68 -2.04 13.70
CA PHE A 135 3.94 -2.08 12.26
C PHE A 135 3.83 -0.69 11.61
N THR A 136 2.80 0.08 11.97
CA THR A 136 2.61 1.46 11.46
C THR A 136 3.78 2.38 11.85
N ALA A 137 4.23 2.31 13.11
CA ALA A 137 5.38 3.04 13.62
C ALA A 137 6.65 2.67 12.85
N CYS A 138 6.92 1.37 12.66
CA CYS A 138 8.05 0.88 11.90
C CYS A 138 8.04 1.40 10.46
N VAL A 139 6.91 1.32 9.75
CA VAL A 139 6.82 1.78 8.35
C VAL A 139 7.11 3.26 8.23
N LEU A 140 6.53 4.10 9.09
CA LEU A 140 6.80 5.55 9.10
C LEU A 140 8.25 5.85 9.45
N PHE A 141 8.80 5.21 10.47
CA PHE A 141 10.19 5.40 10.89
C PHE A 141 11.18 4.98 9.78
N LEU A 142 11.02 3.79 9.21
CA LEU A 142 11.84 3.30 8.10
C LEU A 142 11.68 4.16 6.83
N THR A 143 10.50 4.76 6.62
CA THR A 143 10.29 5.74 5.55
C THR A 143 11.12 7.01 5.79
N GLY A 144 11.21 7.48 7.04
CA GLY A 144 12.08 8.60 7.39
C GLY A 144 13.57 8.31 7.18
N LEU A 145 13.99 7.07 7.44
CA LEU A 145 15.34 6.55 7.18
C LEU A 145 15.61 6.20 5.70
N TYR A 146 14.67 6.47 4.79
CA TYR A 146 14.84 6.13 3.38
C TYR A 146 16.13 6.71 2.79
N GLU A 147 16.88 5.85 2.12
CA GLU A 147 18.12 6.18 1.43
C GLU A 147 17.99 5.76 -0.06
N PRO A 148 18.15 6.67 -1.04
CA PRO A 148 17.99 6.36 -2.46
C PRO A 148 18.78 5.13 -2.93
N ARG A 149 19.99 4.93 -2.40
CA ARG A 149 20.85 3.77 -2.72
C ARG A 149 20.22 2.44 -2.32
N GLN A 150 19.54 2.40 -1.18
CA GLN A 150 18.89 1.20 -0.65
C GLN A 150 17.53 0.92 -1.31
N ARG A 151 17.04 1.84 -2.14
CA ARG A 151 15.70 1.79 -2.74
C ARG A 151 14.65 1.55 -1.64
N HIS A 152 13.68 0.68 -1.90
CA HIS A 152 12.53 0.42 -1.04
C HIS A 152 12.76 -0.80 -0.13
N SER A 153 14.03 -1.15 0.11
CA SER A 153 14.41 -2.44 0.72
C SER A 153 13.96 -2.57 2.18
N LEU A 154 14.08 -1.51 2.98
CA LEU A 154 13.71 -1.54 4.40
C LEU A 154 12.20 -1.72 4.61
N ILE A 155 11.36 -0.94 3.91
CA ILE A 155 9.90 -1.10 3.98
C ILE A 155 9.48 -2.50 3.50
N ARG A 156 10.12 -3.00 2.44
CA ARG A 156 9.89 -4.35 1.94
C ARG A 156 10.31 -5.41 2.96
N LEU A 157 11.46 -5.25 3.61
CA LEU A 157 11.91 -6.18 4.66
C LEU A 157 10.93 -6.16 5.84
N GLN A 158 10.39 -5.00 6.21
CA GLN A 158 9.35 -4.90 7.24
C GLN A 158 8.08 -5.69 6.87
N LEU A 159 7.67 -5.69 5.61
CA LEU A 159 6.58 -6.56 5.12
C LEU A 159 6.94 -8.04 5.21
N VAL A 160 8.18 -8.41 4.89
CA VAL A 160 8.66 -9.81 5.05
C VAL A 160 8.62 -10.22 6.52
N VAL A 161 9.16 -9.40 7.43
CA VAL A 161 9.16 -9.67 8.88
C VAL A 161 7.73 -9.79 9.40
N LEU A 162 6.83 -8.89 9.00
CA LEU A 162 5.42 -8.94 9.37
C LEU A 162 4.79 -10.28 8.98
N TYR A 163 4.90 -10.66 7.71
CA TYR A 163 4.24 -11.86 7.20
C TYR A 163 4.88 -13.15 7.66
N PHE A 164 6.21 -13.19 7.71
CA PHE A 164 6.93 -14.33 8.22
C PHE A 164 6.63 -14.56 9.70
N GLY A 165 6.67 -13.49 10.51
CA GLY A 165 6.33 -13.56 11.93
C GLY A 165 4.88 -13.98 12.15
N ALA A 166 3.94 -13.46 11.37
CA ALA A 166 2.53 -13.84 11.45
C ALA A 166 2.30 -15.33 11.10
N ALA A 167 2.91 -15.82 10.01
CA ALA A 167 2.82 -17.21 9.61
C ALA A 167 3.47 -18.14 10.63
N LEU A 168 4.68 -17.81 11.08
CA LEU A 168 5.41 -18.59 12.08
C LEU A 168 4.64 -18.68 13.40
N ASN A 169 4.10 -17.57 13.88
CA ASN A 169 3.29 -17.55 15.10
C ASN A 169 2.10 -18.53 14.99
N LYS A 170 1.38 -18.51 13.85
CA LYS A 170 0.25 -19.41 13.61
C LYS A 170 0.67 -20.88 13.46
N VAL A 171 1.79 -21.16 12.82
CA VAL A 171 2.31 -22.53 12.70
C VAL A 171 2.68 -23.10 14.07
N LEU A 172 3.27 -22.29 14.95
CA LEU A 172 3.70 -22.74 16.27
C LEU A 172 2.53 -22.89 17.25
N ASP A 173 1.41 -22.22 17.00
CA ASP A 173 0.21 -22.28 17.84
C ASP A 173 -0.67 -23.51 17.48
N PRO A 174 -0.90 -24.46 18.42
CA PRO A 174 -1.76 -25.61 18.19
C PRO A 174 -3.20 -25.27 17.79
N ASP A 175 -3.75 -24.13 18.23
CA ASP A 175 -5.14 -23.77 17.98
C ASP A 175 -5.37 -23.39 16.52
N TRP A 176 -4.39 -22.72 15.91
CA TRP A 176 -4.37 -22.43 14.48
C TRP A 176 -4.21 -23.71 13.65
N ARG A 177 -3.32 -24.62 14.06
CA ARG A 177 -3.10 -25.87 13.30
C ARG A 177 -4.31 -26.79 13.30
N SER A 178 -5.08 -26.78 14.39
CA SER A 178 -6.25 -27.64 14.58
C SER A 178 -7.56 -27.03 14.07
N GLY A 179 -7.57 -25.74 13.69
CA GLY A 179 -8.79 -25.01 13.33
C GLY A 179 -9.58 -24.46 14.52
N GLN A 180 -9.14 -24.70 15.76
CA GLN A 180 -9.85 -24.21 16.94
C GLN A 180 -9.88 -22.68 16.98
N PHE A 181 -8.80 -22.02 16.51
CA PHE A 181 -8.77 -20.57 16.43
C PHE A 181 -9.89 -20.04 15.52
N PHE A 182 -9.94 -20.51 14.26
CA PHE A 182 -10.97 -20.03 13.33
C PHE A 182 -12.37 -20.37 13.82
N GLU A 183 -12.58 -21.58 14.33
CA GLU A 183 -13.88 -22.03 14.84
C GLU A 183 -14.37 -21.08 15.92
N ASN A 184 -13.55 -20.82 16.93
CA ASN A 184 -13.90 -19.92 18.02
C ASN A 184 -14.13 -18.49 17.51
N TRP A 185 -13.24 -18.01 16.63
CA TRP A 185 -13.34 -16.66 16.09
C TRP A 185 -14.61 -16.46 15.26
N VAL A 186 -14.96 -17.40 14.38
CA VAL A 186 -16.12 -17.25 13.49
C VAL A 186 -17.45 -17.45 14.23
N THR A 187 -17.50 -18.36 15.20
CA THR A 187 -18.72 -18.68 15.95
C THR A 187 -18.98 -17.72 17.10
N HIS A 188 -17.96 -17.36 17.87
CA HIS A 188 -18.13 -16.54 19.08
C HIS A 188 -17.80 -15.06 18.87
N VAL A 189 -16.85 -14.73 17.99
CA VAL A 189 -16.43 -13.32 17.77
C VAL A 189 -17.15 -12.68 16.59
N LEU A 190 -17.25 -13.38 15.45
CA LEU A 190 -17.94 -12.87 14.27
C LEU A 190 -19.43 -13.23 14.25
N GLN A 191 -19.81 -14.35 14.88
CA GLN A 191 -21.17 -14.89 14.88
C GLN A 191 -21.73 -15.01 13.45
N TYR A 192 -20.94 -15.53 12.51
CA TYR A 192 -21.32 -15.56 11.09
C TYR A 192 -22.24 -16.76 10.77
N PRO A 193 -23.54 -16.54 10.48
CA PRO A 193 -24.51 -17.64 10.34
C PRO A 193 -24.26 -18.51 9.10
N GLY A 194 -23.64 -17.96 8.06
CA GLY A 194 -23.26 -18.71 6.86
C GLY A 194 -22.26 -19.83 7.18
N TYR A 195 -21.35 -19.60 8.15
CA TYR A 195 -20.34 -20.57 8.53
C TYR A 195 -20.97 -21.87 9.03
N ALA A 196 -21.94 -21.79 9.95
CA ALA A 196 -22.59 -22.95 10.55
C ALA A 196 -23.26 -23.87 9.51
N ARG A 197 -23.80 -23.30 8.42
CA ARG A 197 -24.42 -24.07 7.34
C ARG A 197 -23.40 -24.88 6.55
N PHE A 198 -22.23 -24.30 6.27
CA PHE A 198 -21.18 -24.98 5.53
C PHE A 198 -20.40 -25.96 6.41
N SER A 199 -20.13 -25.61 7.68
CA SER A 199 -19.41 -26.49 8.59
C SER A 199 -20.19 -27.76 8.92
N ALA A 200 -21.53 -27.70 8.95
CA ALA A 200 -22.39 -28.87 9.14
C ALA A 200 -22.29 -29.91 8.01
N LEU A 201 -21.77 -29.56 6.84
CA LEU A 201 -21.57 -30.46 5.70
C LEU A 201 -20.22 -31.20 5.75
N LEU A 202 -19.36 -30.87 6.70
CA LEU A 202 -17.99 -31.35 6.79
C LEU A 202 -17.74 -31.98 8.18
N PRO A 203 -16.68 -32.81 8.33
CA PRO A 203 -16.28 -33.29 9.65
C PRO A 203 -16.02 -32.13 10.62
N PRO A 204 -16.17 -32.35 11.95
CA PRO A 204 -15.91 -31.31 12.95
C PRO A 204 -14.55 -30.64 12.74
N LEU A 205 -14.53 -29.31 12.81
CA LEU A 205 -13.35 -28.44 12.60
C LEU A 205 -12.69 -28.49 11.21
N ALA A 206 -13.09 -29.38 10.29
CA ALA A 206 -12.39 -29.52 9.00
C ALA A 206 -12.41 -28.22 8.19
N LEU A 207 -13.55 -27.50 8.16
CA LEU A 207 -13.66 -26.21 7.48
C LEU A 207 -12.77 -25.14 8.14
N SER A 208 -12.84 -25.03 9.47
CA SER A 208 -12.00 -24.10 10.24
C SER A 208 -10.51 -24.37 10.07
N ALA A 209 -10.09 -25.63 10.15
CA ALA A 209 -8.71 -26.04 9.95
C ALA A 209 -8.23 -25.68 8.53
N LEU A 210 -9.05 -25.92 7.50
CA LEU A 210 -8.75 -25.52 6.13
C LEU A 210 -8.53 -24.00 6.02
N LEU A 211 -9.39 -23.20 6.66
CA LEU A 211 -9.31 -21.74 6.63
C LEU A 211 -8.10 -21.21 7.41
N ASP A 212 -7.76 -21.80 8.55
CA ASP A 212 -6.54 -21.47 9.30
C ASP A 212 -5.27 -21.81 8.52
N TRP A 213 -5.21 -23.01 7.92
CA TRP A 213 -4.09 -23.38 7.05
C TRP A 213 -4.00 -22.52 5.79
N LEU A 214 -5.13 -22.09 5.23
CA LEU A 214 -5.15 -21.11 4.14
C LEU A 214 -4.57 -19.76 4.58
N ALA A 215 -4.88 -19.29 5.79
CA ALA A 215 -4.30 -18.07 6.35
C ALA A 215 -2.78 -18.21 6.54
N ILE A 216 -2.32 -19.31 7.14
CA ILE A 216 -0.90 -19.64 7.30
C ILE A 216 -0.18 -19.64 5.95
N ALA A 217 -0.71 -20.39 4.98
CA ALA A 217 -0.11 -20.52 3.66
C ALA A 217 -0.06 -19.19 2.91
N THR A 218 -1.13 -18.38 3.01
CA THR A 218 -1.19 -17.05 2.39
C THR A 218 -0.15 -16.11 2.98
N GLU A 219 -0.01 -16.07 4.31
CA GLU A 219 1.00 -15.23 4.96
C GLU A 219 2.43 -15.68 4.62
N ALA A 220 2.71 -16.98 4.61
CA ALA A 220 4.00 -17.51 4.17
C ALA A 220 4.30 -17.17 2.70
N ALA A 221 3.30 -17.30 1.82
CA ALA A 221 3.42 -16.93 0.41
C ALA A 221 3.68 -15.42 0.22
N LEU A 222 3.05 -14.57 1.03
CA LEU A 222 3.30 -13.12 1.02
C LEU A 222 4.73 -12.80 1.49
N ALA A 223 5.22 -13.44 2.55
CA ALA A 223 6.59 -13.26 3.02
C ALA A 223 7.60 -13.60 1.91
N LEU A 224 7.48 -14.77 1.28
CA LEU A 224 8.32 -15.18 0.16
C LEU A 224 8.15 -14.27 -1.06
N GLY A 225 6.92 -13.88 -1.36
CA GLY A 225 6.58 -13.03 -2.49
C GLY A 225 7.18 -11.62 -2.40
N PHE A 226 7.30 -11.06 -1.19
CA PHE A 226 7.99 -9.79 -0.97
C PHE A 226 9.52 -9.93 -0.94
N LEU A 227 10.04 -11.09 -0.52
CA LEU A 227 11.47 -11.38 -0.55
C LEU A 227 11.99 -11.47 -1.99
N VAL A 228 11.30 -12.22 -2.86
CA VAL A 228 11.71 -12.47 -4.25
C VAL A 228 11.25 -11.33 -5.18
N PRO A 229 12.16 -10.56 -5.83
CA PRO A 229 11.78 -9.40 -6.63
C PRO A 229 10.76 -9.66 -7.74
N ARG A 230 10.82 -10.84 -8.39
CA ARG A 230 9.90 -11.24 -9.48
C ARG A 230 8.48 -11.51 -8.99
N LEU A 231 8.32 -11.95 -7.74
CA LEU A 231 7.02 -12.30 -7.15
C LEU A 231 6.32 -11.12 -6.48
N ARG A 232 6.96 -9.95 -6.42
CA ARG A 232 6.43 -8.78 -5.70
C ARG A 232 5.07 -8.33 -6.20
N ARG A 233 4.87 -8.26 -7.52
CA ARG A 233 3.59 -7.82 -8.08
C ARG A 233 2.47 -8.82 -7.74
N PRO A 234 2.63 -10.14 -7.97
CA PRO A 234 1.71 -11.14 -7.46
C PRO A 234 1.44 -11.00 -5.95
N ALA A 235 2.48 -10.80 -5.14
CA ALA A 235 2.35 -10.65 -3.69
C ALA A 235 1.50 -9.43 -3.29
N ILE A 236 1.70 -8.27 -3.94
CA ILE A 236 0.85 -7.09 -3.74
C ILE A 236 -0.61 -7.41 -4.08
N VAL A 237 -0.87 -8.06 -5.23
CA VAL A 237 -2.24 -8.40 -5.64
C VAL A 237 -2.89 -9.37 -4.65
N LEU A 238 -2.19 -10.46 -4.30
CA LEU A 238 -2.65 -11.44 -3.31
C LEU A 238 -2.94 -10.75 -1.98
N GLY A 239 -2.04 -9.88 -1.51
CA GLY A 239 -2.20 -9.14 -0.27
C GLY A 239 -3.41 -8.20 -0.30
N VAL A 240 -3.60 -7.43 -1.37
CA VAL A 240 -4.77 -6.56 -1.53
C VAL A 240 -6.07 -7.37 -1.48
N LEU A 241 -6.14 -8.46 -2.25
CA LEU A 241 -7.31 -9.32 -2.31
C LEU A 241 -7.60 -9.98 -0.96
N TRP A 242 -6.58 -10.54 -0.30
CA TRP A 242 -6.70 -11.19 0.99
C TRP A 242 -7.23 -10.24 2.07
N HIS A 243 -6.57 -9.09 2.26
CA HIS A 243 -6.95 -8.15 3.32
C HIS A 243 -8.26 -7.43 3.03
N THR A 244 -8.60 -7.18 1.76
CA THR A 244 -9.92 -6.64 1.40
C THR A 244 -11.01 -7.69 1.57
N GLY A 245 -10.75 -8.96 1.23
CA GLY A 245 -11.65 -10.07 1.52
C GLY A 245 -11.93 -10.21 3.00
N LEU A 246 -10.88 -10.17 3.84
CA LEU A 246 -11.02 -10.15 5.30
C LEU A 246 -11.84 -8.95 5.77
N LEU A 247 -11.61 -7.74 5.25
CA LEU A 247 -12.43 -6.57 5.58
C LEU A 247 -13.90 -6.79 5.23
N LEU A 248 -14.21 -7.35 4.06
CA LEU A 248 -15.59 -7.58 3.61
C LEU A 248 -16.29 -8.65 4.44
N ILE A 249 -15.60 -9.75 4.76
CA ILE A 249 -16.16 -10.84 5.59
C ILE A 249 -16.34 -10.38 7.02
N THR A 250 -15.31 -9.76 7.60
CA THR A 250 -15.29 -9.45 9.02
C THR A 250 -15.94 -8.13 9.36
N GLY A 251 -16.13 -7.24 8.37
CA GLY A 251 -16.53 -5.84 8.54
C GLY A 251 -15.58 -5.03 9.44
N ARG A 252 -14.31 -5.45 9.57
CA ARG A 252 -13.32 -4.81 10.47
C ARG A 252 -12.02 -4.52 9.72
N THR A 253 -11.42 -3.37 10.04
CA THR A 253 -10.10 -2.95 9.50
C THR A 253 -8.93 -3.40 10.36
N PHE A 254 -9.21 -4.08 11.48
CA PHE A 254 -8.24 -4.46 12.51
C PHE A 254 -7.41 -3.27 12.99
N GLY A 255 -8.10 -2.20 13.39
CA GLY A 255 -7.48 -0.93 13.77
C GLY A 255 -6.82 -0.25 12.56
N MET A 256 -5.54 0.08 12.69
CA MET A 256 -4.72 0.69 11.65
C MET A 256 -4.16 -0.31 10.63
N PHE A 257 -4.29 -1.61 10.89
CA PHE A 257 -3.61 -2.64 10.12
C PHE A 257 -3.91 -2.56 8.63
N TYR A 258 -5.20 -2.57 8.26
CA TYR A 258 -5.63 -2.52 6.86
C TYR A 258 -5.06 -1.28 6.13
N TYR A 259 -5.17 -0.10 6.73
CA TYR A 259 -4.73 1.15 6.13
C TYR A 259 -3.21 1.23 5.97
N ALA A 260 -2.47 0.88 7.03
CA ALA A 260 -1.01 0.92 7.01
C ALA A 260 -0.43 -0.12 6.05
N LEU A 261 -1.03 -1.29 6.00
CA LEU A 261 -0.59 -2.37 5.13
C LEU A 261 -0.80 -2.05 3.64
N LEU A 262 -2.01 -1.63 3.24
CA LEU A 262 -2.26 -1.27 1.84
C LEU A 262 -1.41 -0.09 1.40
N SER A 263 -1.19 0.89 2.28
CA SER A 263 -0.27 2.00 2.01
C SER A 263 1.16 1.50 1.81
N SER A 264 1.61 0.53 2.61
CA SER A 264 2.93 -0.09 2.44
C SER A 264 3.08 -0.81 1.11
N TYR A 265 2.00 -1.38 0.56
CA TYR A 265 2.02 -1.94 -0.80
C TYR A 265 2.23 -0.87 -1.87
N VAL A 266 1.65 0.32 -1.71
CA VAL A 266 1.94 1.47 -2.59
C VAL A 266 3.43 1.82 -2.51
N ALA A 267 4.01 1.85 -1.30
CA ALA A 267 5.43 2.15 -1.11
C ALA A 267 6.35 1.17 -1.84
N VAL A 268 5.99 -0.11 -1.99
CA VAL A 268 6.85 -1.11 -2.67
C VAL A 268 6.44 -1.38 -4.13
N ALA A 269 5.32 -0.82 -4.57
CA ALA A 269 4.86 -0.91 -5.95
C ALA A 269 5.81 -0.18 -6.91
N ALA A 270 5.87 -0.66 -8.15
CA ALA A 270 6.59 0.04 -9.21
C ALA A 270 5.90 1.38 -9.50
N TRP A 271 6.68 2.46 -9.48
CA TRP A 271 6.25 3.80 -9.82
C TRP A 271 7.06 4.34 -11.02
N PRO A 272 6.45 5.08 -11.96
CA PRO A 272 7.17 5.63 -13.10
C PRO A 272 8.26 6.62 -12.65
N ARG A 273 9.45 6.49 -13.26
CA ARG A 273 10.58 7.43 -13.05
C ARG A 273 10.52 8.65 -13.96
N ALA A 274 9.74 8.55 -15.04
CA ALA A 274 9.55 9.60 -16.02
C ALA A 274 8.05 9.73 -16.32
N PRO A 275 7.59 10.90 -16.80
CA PRO A 275 6.20 11.07 -17.19
C PRO A 275 5.75 10.00 -18.19
N LEU A 276 4.54 9.48 -17.98
CA LEU A 276 3.93 8.44 -18.81
C LEU A 276 3.27 9.04 -20.03
N THR A 277 3.51 8.45 -21.20
CA THR A 277 2.81 8.87 -22.43
C THR A 277 1.50 8.12 -22.54
N LEU A 278 0.39 8.82 -22.48
CA LEU A 278 -0.95 8.26 -22.55
C LEU A 278 -1.61 8.63 -23.88
N LEU A 279 -1.78 7.63 -24.74
CA LEU A 279 -2.38 7.79 -26.06
C LEU A 279 -3.90 7.69 -25.96
N TYR A 280 -4.61 8.73 -26.39
CA TYR A 280 -6.07 8.79 -26.36
C TYR A 280 -6.66 9.09 -27.73
N THR A 281 -7.82 8.50 -28.00
CA THR A 281 -8.61 8.71 -29.23
C THR A 281 -9.85 9.55 -28.90
N PRO A 282 -10.02 10.75 -29.48
CA PRO A 282 -11.12 11.67 -29.13
C PRO A 282 -12.53 11.15 -29.44
N ALA A 283 -12.66 10.17 -30.35
CA ALA A 283 -13.95 9.77 -30.94
C ALA A 283 -14.92 9.06 -29.98
N ARG A 284 -14.49 8.63 -28.78
CA ARG A 284 -15.39 7.97 -27.81
C ARG A 284 -16.08 9.00 -26.92
N ARG A 285 -17.43 9.02 -26.93
CA ARG A 285 -18.23 9.84 -26.00
C ARG A 285 -17.80 9.57 -24.55
N GLY A 286 -17.64 10.62 -23.75
CA GLY A 286 -17.22 10.56 -22.34
C GLY A 286 -15.69 10.47 -22.09
N ALA A 287 -14.91 9.99 -23.06
CA ALA A 287 -13.45 9.84 -22.91
C ALA A 287 -12.74 11.19 -22.67
N GLY A 288 -13.22 12.26 -23.32
CA GLY A 288 -12.70 13.62 -23.13
C GLY A 288 -12.93 14.16 -21.71
N GLY A 289 -14.10 13.88 -21.13
CA GLY A 289 -14.44 14.29 -19.76
C GLY A 289 -13.58 13.59 -18.73
N LEU A 290 -13.47 12.26 -18.82
CA LEU A 290 -12.62 11.47 -17.92
C LEU A 290 -11.14 11.87 -18.05
N ARG A 291 -10.63 12.08 -19.27
CA ARG A 291 -9.28 12.59 -19.49
C ARG A 291 -9.06 13.94 -18.80
N SER A 292 -9.98 14.89 -19.00
CA SER A 292 -9.90 16.22 -18.39
C SER A 292 -9.87 16.14 -16.87
N LEU A 293 -10.72 15.30 -16.29
CA LEU A 293 -10.72 15.03 -14.84
C LEU A 293 -9.37 14.47 -14.38
N LEU A 294 -8.87 13.41 -15.02
CA LEU A 294 -7.59 12.79 -14.65
C LEU A 294 -6.41 13.75 -14.80
N GLN A 295 -6.41 14.59 -15.83
CA GLN A 295 -5.38 15.60 -16.04
C GLN A 295 -5.45 16.72 -14.98
N ARG A 296 -6.65 17.10 -14.51
CA ARG A 296 -6.80 18.04 -13.39
C ARG A 296 -6.33 17.46 -12.06
N LEU A 297 -6.42 16.14 -11.90
CA LEU A 297 -5.95 15.41 -10.71
C LEU A 297 -4.45 15.06 -10.77
N ASP A 298 -3.79 15.28 -11.92
CA ASP A 298 -2.35 15.05 -12.11
C ASP A 298 -1.51 16.23 -11.60
N PHE A 299 -1.50 16.39 -10.27
CA PHE A 299 -0.79 17.47 -9.58
C PHE A 299 0.74 17.41 -9.73
N ASP A 300 1.28 16.26 -10.14
CA ASP A 300 2.71 16.01 -10.30
C ASP A 300 3.16 16.06 -11.77
N HIS A 301 2.23 16.31 -12.71
CA HIS A 301 2.48 16.26 -14.15
C HIS A 301 3.12 14.94 -14.60
N ALA A 302 2.72 13.84 -13.97
CA ALA A 302 3.20 12.49 -14.28
C ALA A 302 2.56 11.93 -15.56
N LEU A 303 1.49 12.53 -16.07
CA LEU A 303 0.71 12.05 -17.19
C LEU A 303 0.83 13.00 -18.40
N HIS A 304 1.41 12.49 -19.48
CA HIS A 304 1.53 13.21 -20.74
C HIS A 304 0.56 12.65 -21.78
N TRP A 305 -0.60 13.29 -21.90
CA TRP A 305 -1.66 12.89 -22.84
C TRP A 305 -1.33 13.33 -24.27
N VAL A 306 -1.25 12.37 -25.20
CA VAL A 306 -1.00 12.62 -26.62
C VAL A 306 -2.13 12.02 -27.45
N ARG A 307 -2.61 12.74 -28.46
CA ARG A 307 -3.62 12.20 -29.37
C ARG A 307 -3.04 11.08 -30.22
N SER A 308 -3.80 9.99 -30.40
CA SER A 308 -3.33 8.81 -31.14
C SER A 308 -2.96 9.10 -32.60
N ASP A 309 -3.70 9.99 -33.28
CA ASP A 309 -3.44 10.47 -34.65
C ASP A 309 -2.10 11.20 -34.75
N ALA A 310 -1.82 12.10 -33.79
CA ALA A 310 -0.56 12.82 -33.70
C ALA A 310 0.63 11.92 -33.34
N ALA A 311 0.39 10.80 -32.65
CA ALA A 311 1.45 9.85 -32.30
C ALA A 311 1.89 9.01 -33.51
N ALA A 312 0.96 8.64 -34.41
CA ALA A 312 1.27 7.92 -35.64
C ALA A 312 2.21 8.73 -36.56
N ALA A 313 2.07 10.06 -36.56
CA ALA A 313 2.91 10.98 -37.33
C ALA A 313 4.36 11.09 -36.82
N ARG A 314 4.67 10.64 -35.59
CA ARG A 314 6.02 10.78 -34.99
C ARG A 314 6.94 9.57 -35.22
N GLY A 315 6.52 8.61 -36.05
CA GLY A 315 7.29 7.41 -36.37
C GLY A 315 7.36 6.37 -35.24
N PRO A 316 7.99 5.21 -35.48
CA PRO A 316 8.04 4.07 -34.56
C PRO A 316 8.79 4.34 -33.23
N GLY A 317 9.40 5.52 -33.05
CA GLY A 317 10.08 5.94 -31.82
C GLY A 317 9.17 6.29 -30.64
N VAL A 318 7.88 5.96 -30.68
CA VAL A 318 6.95 6.12 -29.55
C VAL A 318 7.36 5.15 -28.43
N ARG A 319 8.24 5.68 -27.57
CA ARG A 319 8.93 5.14 -26.38
C ARG A 319 8.26 3.97 -25.66
N ALA A 320 9.11 3.13 -25.07
CA ALA A 320 8.82 1.96 -24.22
C ALA A 320 7.80 2.15 -23.05
N ASN A 321 7.25 3.35 -22.84
CA ASN A 321 6.30 3.68 -21.77
C ASN A 321 5.02 4.36 -22.30
N ALA A 322 4.56 3.97 -23.50
CA ALA A 322 3.31 4.47 -24.06
C ALA A 322 2.15 3.50 -23.78
N TYR A 323 1.08 4.01 -23.19
CA TYR A 323 -0.16 3.26 -22.97
C TYR A 323 -1.25 3.72 -23.94
N ARG A 324 -2.09 2.79 -24.42
CA ARG A 324 -3.18 3.05 -25.37
C ARG A 324 -4.53 2.59 -24.82
N GLY A 325 -5.62 3.21 -25.28
CA GLY A 325 -6.98 2.74 -25.01
C GLY A 325 -7.28 2.65 -23.50
N LEU A 326 -7.95 1.58 -23.06
CA LEU A 326 -8.29 1.36 -21.65
C LEU A 326 -7.04 1.30 -20.75
N ALA A 327 -5.93 0.72 -21.23
CA ALA A 327 -4.69 0.64 -20.48
C ALA A 327 -4.11 2.02 -20.14
N ALA A 328 -4.35 3.04 -20.98
CA ALA A 328 -3.95 4.42 -20.68
C ALA A 328 -4.73 5.00 -19.49
N TYR A 329 -6.04 4.76 -19.41
CA TYR A 329 -6.87 5.22 -18.30
C TYR A 329 -6.56 4.45 -17.00
N VAL A 330 -6.33 3.13 -17.10
CA VAL A 330 -5.89 2.33 -15.94
C VAL A 330 -4.54 2.80 -15.44
N ALA A 331 -3.59 3.10 -16.34
CA ALA A 331 -2.30 3.69 -15.96
C ALA A 331 -2.48 5.07 -15.32
N ALA A 332 -3.32 5.94 -15.89
CA ALA A 332 -3.61 7.25 -15.31
C ALA A 332 -4.13 7.13 -13.88
N LEU A 333 -5.17 6.32 -13.65
CA LEU A 333 -5.72 6.09 -12.31
C LEU A 333 -4.67 5.52 -11.34
N ARG A 334 -3.88 4.55 -11.80
CA ARG A 334 -2.84 3.90 -10.99
C ARG A 334 -1.74 4.86 -10.55
N TYR A 335 -1.37 5.84 -11.36
CA TYR A 335 -0.23 6.72 -11.09
C TYR A 335 -0.65 8.14 -10.69
N THR A 336 -1.94 8.34 -10.41
CA THR A 336 -2.48 9.60 -9.87
C THR A 336 -2.64 9.49 -8.35
N PRO A 337 -1.92 10.28 -7.53
CA PRO A 337 -2.01 10.22 -6.08
C PRO A 337 -3.44 10.41 -5.54
N ALA A 338 -4.22 11.30 -6.15
CA ALA A 338 -5.59 11.58 -5.76
C ALA A 338 -6.50 10.33 -5.78
N THR A 339 -6.25 9.38 -6.68
CA THR A 339 -7.00 8.12 -6.74
C THR A 339 -6.90 7.35 -5.43
N TYR A 340 -5.73 7.33 -4.78
CA TYR A 340 -5.54 6.62 -3.53
C TYR A 340 -6.22 7.29 -2.34
N PHE A 341 -6.28 8.62 -2.31
CA PHE A 341 -7.05 9.35 -1.30
C PHE A 341 -8.56 9.13 -1.46
N VAL A 342 -9.06 9.08 -2.70
CA VAL A 342 -10.47 8.73 -2.98
C VAL A 342 -10.77 7.31 -2.52
N LEU A 343 -9.88 6.34 -2.79
CA LEU A 343 -10.04 4.97 -2.29
C LEU A 343 -10.03 4.91 -0.77
N LEU A 344 -9.12 5.64 -0.11
CA LEU A 344 -9.09 5.75 1.35
C LEU A 344 -10.41 6.29 1.90
N LEU A 345 -10.93 7.38 1.31
CA LEU A 345 -12.20 7.96 1.70
C LEU A 345 -13.34 6.94 1.52
N GLY A 346 -13.36 6.21 0.40
CA GLY A 346 -14.33 5.14 0.16
C GLY A 346 -14.30 4.09 1.27
N VAL A 347 -13.12 3.62 1.67
CA VAL A 347 -12.97 2.65 2.77
C VAL A 347 -13.44 3.22 4.11
N LEU A 348 -13.12 4.49 4.40
CA LEU A 348 -13.57 5.16 5.63
C LEU A 348 -15.10 5.27 5.69
N MET A 349 -15.74 5.56 4.55
CA MET A 349 -17.20 5.67 4.44
C MET A 349 -17.92 4.30 4.50
N LEU A 350 -17.24 3.20 4.20
CA LEU A 350 -17.81 1.85 4.34
C LEU A 350 -17.96 1.40 5.81
N ARG A 351 -17.25 2.01 6.76
CA ARG A 351 -17.36 1.64 8.19
C ARG A 351 -18.78 1.72 8.75
N PRO A 352 -19.49 2.87 8.68
CA PRO A 352 -20.87 2.95 9.17
C PRO A 352 -21.80 2.01 8.43
N LEU A 353 -21.61 1.83 7.11
CA LEU A 353 -22.41 0.90 6.31
C LEU A 353 -22.25 -0.56 6.76
N SER A 354 -21.03 -0.97 7.15
CA SER A 354 -20.79 -2.32 7.68
C SER A 354 -21.52 -2.57 9.01
N GLN A 355 -21.68 -1.53 9.85
CA GLN A 355 -22.45 -1.63 11.09
C GLN A 355 -23.95 -1.75 10.81
N VAL A 356 -24.46 -0.95 9.87
CA VAL A 356 -25.86 -1.04 9.42
C VAL A 356 -26.14 -2.40 8.80
N TYR A 357 -25.28 -2.89 7.91
CA TYR A 357 -25.43 -4.19 7.27
C TYR A 357 -25.45 -5.34 8.28
N ARG A 358 -24.56 -5.34 9.28
CA ARG A 358 -24.63 -6.33 10.36
C ARG A 358 -25.92 -6.25 11.16
N SER A 359 -26.37 -5.03 11.47
CA SER A 359 -27.64 -4.84 12.18
C SER A 359 -28.82 -5.39 11.37
N LEU A 360 -28.81 -5.25 10.04
CA LEU A 360 -29.83 -5.81 9.16
C LEU A 360 -29.74 -7.34 9.06
N LEU A 361 -28.54 -7.90 8.91
CA LEU A 361 -28.34 -9.35 8.88
C LEU A 361 -28.82 -10.03 10.17
N MET A 362 -28.52 -9.44 11.34
CA MET A 362 -28.98 -9.95 12.63
C MET A 362 -30.50 -9.86 12.83
N LYS A 363 -31.21 -9.06 12.01
CA LYS A 363 -32.68 -9.00 12.01
C LYS A 363 -33.33 -10.01 11.06
N LEU A 364 -32.57 -10.54 10.09
CA LEU A 364 -33.05 -11.48 9.07
C LEU A 364 -32.70 -12.94 9.39
N ALA A 365 -31.68 -13.16 10.22
CA ALA A 365 -31.36 -14.45 10.83
C ALA A 365 -32.17 -14.63 12.10
#